data_AF-A0A967WFC3-F1
#
_entry.id   AF-A0A967WFC3-F1
#
_cell.length_a   1.000
_cell.length_b   1.000
_cell.length_c   1.000
_cell.angle_alpha   90.00
_cell.angle_beta   90.00
_cell.angle_gamma   90.00
#
_symmetry.space_group_name_H-M   'P 1'
#
loop_
_entity.id
_entity.type
_entity.pdbx_description
1 polymer ?
#
loop_
_entity_poly.entity_id
_entity_poly.type
_entity_poly.pdbx_seq_one_letter_code
_entity_poly.pdbx_strand_id
1 'polypeptide(L)'
;DQRKRVSELQHQLISQAKIEFLDDLERAAMKLQLLIDRIKTASYGYAGLFDAVKVKEEQLDALYAFDNQMLGFVDEVAAEIDQVTSAIGAGEGIGDAISALVGTADEANQTFGHREEAILQAGML
;
A
#
# COMPACT_ATOMS: atom_id res chain seq x y z
N ASP A 1 -10.01 6.16 -2.66
CA ASP A 1 -9.90 7.01 -3.86
C ASP A 1 -8.78 6.63 -4.81
N GLN A 2 -7.56 6.37 -4.36
CA GLN A 2 -6.41 6.04 -5.23
C GLN A 2 -6.63 4.84 -6.18
N ARG A 3 -7.21 3.72 -5.72
CA ARG A 3 -7.52 2.58 -6.62
C ARG A 3 -8.43 2.95 -7.79
N LYS A 4 -9.40 3.85 -7.58
CA LYS A 4 -10.29 4.31 -8.67
C LYS A 4 -9.49 5.09 -9.72
N ARG A 5 -8.56 5.93 -9.27
CA ARG A 5 -7.66 6.67 -10.16
C ARG A 5 -6.79 5.73 -11.00
N VAL A 6 -6.27 4.64 -10.42
CA VAL A 6 -5.54 3.61 -11.20
C VAL A 6 -6.42 3.03 -12.31
N SER A 7 -7.69 2.74 -12.03
CA SER A 7 -8.65 2.26 -13.04
C SER A 7 -8.93 3.28 -14.15
N GLU A 8 -8.98 4.57 -13.81
CA GLU A 8 -9.10 5.65 -14.80
C GLU A 8 -7.85 5.73 -15.69
N LEU A 9 -6.66 5.55 -15.13
CA LEU A 9 -5.41 5.51 -15.89
C LEU A 9 -5.32 4.30 -16.84
N GLN A 10 -5.90 3.15 -16.46
CA GLN A 10 -6.03 2.00 -17.37
C GLN A 10 -6.89 2.32 -18.58
N HIS A 11 -8.03 3.01 -18.37
CA HIS A 11 -8.84 3.50 -19.48
C HIS A 11 -8.08 4.51 -20.35
N GLN A 12 -7.26 5.37 -19.74
CA GLN A 12 -6.43 6.31 -20.47
C GLN A 12 -5.39 5.61 -21.35
N LEU A 13 -4.69 4.59 -20.84
CA LEU A 13 -3.76 3.77 -21.63
C LEU A 13 -4.44 3.15 -22.86
N ILE A 14 -5.64 2.58 -22.67
CA ILE A 14 -6.44 2.01 -23.76
C ILE A 14 -6.79 3.09 -24.80
N SER A 15 -7.27 4.25 -24.34
CA SER A 15 -7.67 5.35 -25.23
C SER A 15 -6.51 5.90 -26.07
N GLN A 16 -5.29 5.81 -25.57
CA GLN A 16 -4.07 6.26 -26.25
C GLN A 16 -3.34 5.14 -27.01
N ALA A 17 -3.94 3.94 -27.12
CA ALA A 17 -3.34 2.76 -27.74
C ALA A 17 -2.01 2.31 -27.09
N LYS A 18 -1.78 2.65 -25.81
CA LYS A 18 -0.60 2.27 -25.01
C LYS A 18 -0.85 0.99 -24.20
N ILE A 19 -1.35 -0.04 -24.88
CA ILE A 19 -1.85 -1.29 -24.23
C ILE A 19 -0.71 -2.11 -23.62
N GLU A 20 0.52 -1.92 -24.09
CA GLU A 20 1.73 -2.58 -23.60
C GLU A 20 2.04 -2.32 -22.11
N PHE A 21 1.45 -1.29 -21.49
CA PHE A 21 1.61 -0.98 -20.07
C PHE A 21 0.41 -1.38 -19.21
N LEU A 22 -0.63 -1.97 -19.81
CA LEU A 22 -1.90 -2.22 -19.14
C LEU A 22 -1.78 -3.31 -18.07
N ASP A 23 -1.03 -4.37 -18.34
CA ASP A 23 -0.79 -5.48 -17.43
C ASP A 23 0.05 -5.06 -16.21
N ASP A 24 1.06 -4.24 -16.43
CA ASP A 24 1.87 -3.66 -15.35
C ASP A 24 1.02 -2.76 -14.44
N LEU A 25 0.16 -1.91 -15.00
CA LEU A 25 -0.73 -1.05 -14.21
C LEU A 25 -1.82 -1.86 -13.48
N GLU A 26 -2.34 -2.92 -14.09
CA GLU A 26 -3.26 -3.87 -13.43
C GLU A 26 -2.58 -4.54 -12.23
N ARG A 27 -1.28 -4.85 -12.33
CA ARG A 27 -0.53 -5.41 -11.20
C ARG A 27 -0.53 -4.48 -9.99
N ALA A 28 -0.36 -3.18 -10.21
CA ALA A 28 -0.47 -2.18 -9.13
C ALA A 28 -1.89 -2.17 -8.53
N ALA A 29 -2.92 -2.17 -9.37
CA ALA A 29 -4.32 -2.20 -8.94
C ALA A 29 -4.64 -3.40 -8.05
N MET A 30 -4.18 -4.60 -8.44
CA MET A 30 -4.36 -5.82 -7.67
C MET A 30 -3.64 -5.79 -6.31
N LYS A 31 -2.40 -5.27 -6.26
CA LYS A 31 -1.66 -5.14 -4.99
C LYS A 31 -2.33 -4.17 -4.02
N LEU A 32 -2.82 -3.03 -4.52
CA LEU A 32 -3.59 -2.09 -3.71
C LEU A 32 -4.90 -2.71 -3.22
N GLN A 33 -5.58 -3.50 -4.06
CA GLN A 33 -6.80 -4.22 -3.66
C GLN A 33 -6.51 -5.24 -2.55
N LEU A 34 -5.43 -6.02 -2.68
CA LEU A 34 -4.99 -6.95 -1.65
C LEU A 34 -4.73 -6.23 -0.31
N LEU A 35 -4.03 -5.09 -0.33
CA LEU A 35 -3.75 -4.32 0.87
C LEU A 35 -5.05 -3.82 1.54
N ILE A 36 -5.97 -3.27 0.74
CA ILE A 36 -7.29 -2.81 1.22
C ILE A 36 -8.04 -3.96 1.91
N ASP A 37 -8.04 -5.15 1.32
CA ASP A 37 -8.76 -6.30 1.87
C ASP A 37 -8.11 -6.80 3.17
N ARG A 38 -6.77 -6.80 3.24
CA ARG A 38 -6.03 -7.17 4.46
C ARG A 38 -6.27 -6.18 5.60
N ILE A 39 -6.26 -4.88 5.34
CA ILE A 39 -6.57 -3.85 6.34
C ILE A 39 -8.00 -4.02 6.87
N LYS A 40 -8.97 -4.24 5.99
CA LYS A 40 -10.39 -4.42 6.38
C LYS A 40 -10.65 -5.67 7.22
N THR A 41 -9.83 -6.70 7.06
CA THR A 41 -10.01 -8.00 7.71
C THR A 41 -9.16 -8.19 8.96
N ALA A 42 -8.11 -7.38 9.16
CA ALA A 42 -7.20 -7.49 10.30
C ALA A 42 -7.83 -7.23 11.68
N SER A 43 -8.99 -6.57 11.74
CA SER A 43 -9.68 -6.20 12.99
C SER A 43 -10.10 -7.39 13.88
N TYR A 44 -10.07 -8.63 13.39
CA TYR A 44 -10.55 -9.81 14.12
C TYR A 44 -9.49 -10.51 14.99
N GLY A 45 -8.19 -10.19 14.86
CA GLY A 45 -7.10 -10.99 15.46
C GLY A 45 -6.67 -10.63 16.90
N TYR A 46 -7.04 -9.46 17.42
CA TYR A 46 -6.40 -8.90 18.62
C TYR A 46 -7.10 -9.19 19.95
N ALA A 47 -8.15 -10.03 19.97
CA ALA A 47 -8.94 -10.28 21.18
C ALA A 47 -8.13 -10.90 22.34
N GLY A 48 -7.00 -11.56 22.06
CA GLY A 48 -6.12 -12.17 23.08
C GLY A 48 -4.90 -11.33 23.49
N LEU A 49 -4.59 -10.23 22.80
CA LEU A 49 -3.34 -9.47 23.03
C LEU A 49 -3.38 -8.61 24.32
N PHE A 50 -4.57 -8.29 24.83
CA PHE A 50 -4.75 -7.17 25.77
C PHE A 50 -4.87 -7.53 27.27
N ASP A 51 -4.41 -8.70 27.71
CA ASP A 51 -4.66 -9.20 29.07
C ASP A 51 -3.69 -8.65 30.16
N ALA A 52 -2.48 -8.19 29.82
CA ALA A 52 -1.45 -7.74 30.81
C ALA A 52 -1.08 -6.25 30.74
N VAL A 53 -1.15 -5.47 31.84
CA VAL A 53 -1.20 -3.99 31.82
C VAL A 53 0.09 -3.25 31.40
N LYS A 54 1.29 -3.69 31.77
CA LYS A 54 2.55 -2.94 31.48
C LYS A 54 3.12 -3.17 30.08
N VAL A 55 3.00 -4.39 29.56
CA VAL A 55 3.34 -4.75 28.18
C VAL A 55 2.51 -3.95 27.16
N LYS A 56 1.39 -3.34 27.59
CA LYS A 56 0.52 -2.52 26.74
C LYS A 56 1.18 -1.23 26.24
N GLU A 57 2.01 -0.55 27.03
CA GLU A 57 2.55 0.76 26.62
C GLU A 57 3.53 0.62 25.43
N GLU A 58 4.48 -0.30 25.51
CA GLU A 58 5.44 -0.57 24.43
C GLU A 58 4.77 -1.12 23.17
N GLN A 59 3.77 -1.99 23.34
CA GLN A 59 2.98 -2.50 22.21
C GLN A 59 2.11 -1.41 21.57
N LEU A 60 1.60 -0.45 22.36
CA LEU A 60 0.82 0.67 21.86
C LEU A 60 1.71 1.66 21.11
N ASP A 61 2.91 1.93 21.61
CA ASP A 61 3.90 2.75 20.91
C ASP A 61 4.34 2.11 19.59
N ALA A 62 4.60 0.79 19.59
CA ALA A 62 4.90 0.04 18.38
C ALA A 62 3.74 0.07 17.38
N LEU A 63 2.50 -0.04 17.86
CA LEU A 63 1.31 0.10 17.03
C LEU A 63 1.20 1.50 16.42
N TYR A 64 1.44 2.56 17.19
CA TYR A 64 1.43 3.94 16.66
C TYR A 64 2.52 4.16 15.61
N ALA A 65 3.74 3.66 15.86
CA ALA A 65 4.83 3.74 14.90
C ALA A 65 4.48 3.01 13.59
N PHE A 66 3.89 1.82 13.72
CA PHE A 66 3.43 1.04 12.59
C PHE A 66 2.33 1.74 11.79
N ASP A 67 1.30 2.26 12.46
CA ASP A 67 0.20 2.97 11.81
C ASP A 67 0.71 4.24 11.10
N ASN A 68 1.67 4.97 11.69
CA ASN A 68 2.33 6.12 11.03
C ASN A 68 3.11 5.71 9.78
N GLN A 69 3.83 4.58 9.81
CA GLN A 69 4.52 4.06 8.63
C GLN A 69 3.50 3.70 7.53
N MET A 70 2.39 3.06 7.89
CA MET A 70 1.33 2.74 6.93
C MET A 70 0.66 3.98 6.32
N LEU A 71 0.54 5.06 7.09
CA LEU A 71 0.05 6.34 6.57
C LEU A 71 1.04 6.97 5.57
N GLY A 72 2.35 6.79 5.76
CA GLY A 72 3.36 7.24 4.80
C GLY A 72 3.14 6.67 3.39
N PHE A 73 2.81 5.37 3.29
CA PHE A 73 2.50 4.74 2.01
C PHE A 73 1.28 5.35 1.30
N VAL A 74 0.34 5.96 2.02
CA VAL A 74 -0.82 6.61 1.39
C VAL A 74 -0.37 7.82 0.57
N ASP A 75 0.53 8.63 1.12
CA ASP A 75 1.07 9.82 0.46
C ASP A 75 1.97 9.44 -0.71
N GLU A 76 2.82 8.42 -0.53
CA GLU A 76 3.70 7.90 -1.58
C GLU A 76 2.90 7.33 -2.77
N VAL A 77 1.92 6.46 -2.52
CA VAL A 77 1.04 5.92 -3.56
C VAL A 77 0.29 7.03 -4.30
N ALA A 78 -0.15 8.07 -3.59
CA ALA A 78 -0.82 9.20 -4.22
C ALA A 78 0.13 9.96 -5.18
N ALA A 79 1.35 10.24 -4.73
CA ALA A 79 2.38 10.92 -5.51
C ALA A 79 2.80 10.09 -6.74
N GLU A 80 2.94 8.77 -6.60
CA GLU A 80 3.31 7.89 -7.72
C GLU A 80 2.18 7.76 -8.75
N ILE A 81 0.90 7.76 -8.33
CA ILE A 81 -0.22 7.83 -9.26
C ILE A 81 -0.20 9.16 -10.05
N ASP A 82 0.18 10.27 -9.42
CA ASP A 82 0.36 11.56 -10.10
C ASP A 82 1.51 11.49 -11.13
N GLN A 83 2.60 10.79 -10.79
CA GLN A 83 3.71 10.54 -11.71
C GLN A 83 3.30 9.66 -12.89
N VAL A 84 2.55 8.57 -12.67
CA VAL A 84 2.00 7.73 -13.75
C VAL A 84 1.09 8.57 -14.66
N THR A 85 0.24 9.41 -14.07
CA THR A 85 -0.63 10.32 -14.82
C THR A 85 0.19 11.25 -15.73
N SER A 86 1.26 11.83 -15.18
CA SER A 86 2.17 12.73 -15.91
C SER A 86 2.92 12.01 -17.03
N ALA A 87 3.43 10.79 -16.76
CA ALA A 87 4.13 9.96 -17.72
C ALA A 87 3.23 9.55 -18.89
N ILE A 88 1.98 9.18 -18.62
CA ILE A 88 0.99 8.89 -19.68
C ILE A 88 0.73 10.13 -20.52
N GLY A 89 0.57 11.30 -19.88
CA GLY A 89 0.36 12.57 -20.57
C GLY A 89 1.53 13.00 -21.47
N ALA A 90 2.77 12.79 -21.01
CA ALA A 90 3.99 13.08 -21.77
C ALA A 90 4.30 12.00 -22.83
N GLY A 91 3.79 10.78 -22.63
CA GLY A 91 4.03 9.63 -23.50
C GLY A 91 5.40 8.97 -23.30
N GLU A 92 6.14 9.35 -22.26
CA GLU A 92 7.49 8.89 -21.91
C GLU A 92 7.56 8.46 -20.44
N GLY A 93 8.49 7.57 -20.10
CA GLY A 93 8.72 7.14 -18.70
C GLY A 93 7.58 6.35 -18.04
N ILE A 94 6.61 5.86 -18.83
CA ILE A 94 5.39 5.19 -18.31
C ILE A 94 5.74 3.92 -17.54
N GLY A 95 6.59 3.06 -18.12
CA GLY A 95 7.00 1.81 -17.48
C GLY A 95 7.70 2.04 -16.14
N ASP A 96 8.61 3.00 -16.07
CA ASP A 96 9.34 3.34 -14.84
C ASP A 96 8.40 3.86 -13.75
N ALA A 97 7.47 4.75 -14.11
CA ALA A 97 6.47 5.29 -13.19
C ALA A 97 5.53 4.20 -12.63
N ILE A 98 5.10 3.27 -13.49
CA ILE A 98 4.27 2.13 -13.05
C ILE A 98 5.09 1.18 -12.16
N SER A 99 6.35 0.93 -12.50
CA SER A 99 7.25 0.07 -11.71
C SER A 99 7.43 0.60 -10.29
N ALA A 100 7.61 1.92 -10.14
CA ALA A 100 7.67 2.57 -8.82
C ALA A 100 6.38 2.32 -8.01
N LEU A 101 5.21 2.58 -8.61
CA LEU A 101 3.91 2.33 -7.98
C LEU A 101 3.72 0.86 -7.56
N VAL A 102 4.14 -0.08 -8.41
CA VAL A 102 4.10 -1.52 -8.09
C VAL A 102 5.01 -1.83 -6.90
N GLY A 103 6.20 -1.24 -6.85
CA GLY A 103 7.17 -1.39 -5.77
C GLY A 103 6.60 -0.94 -4.44
N THR A 104 6.10 0.29 -4.36
CA THR A 104 5.52 0.87 -3.14
C THR A 104 4.28 0.10 -2.69
N ALA A 105 3.42 -0.33 -3.62
CA ALA A 105 2.28 -1.19 -3.27
C ALA A 105 2.70 -2.57 -2.75
N ASP A 106 3.84 -3.11 -3.21
CA ASP A 106 4.39 -4.36 -2.68
C ASP A 106 4.98 -4.17 -1.28
N GLU A 107 5.77 -3.11 -1.09
CA GLU A 107 6.36 -2.76 0.20
C GLU A 107 5.28 -2.55 1.26
N ALA A 108 4.24 -1.78 0.95
CA ALA A 108 3.11 -1.57 1.85
C ALA A 108 2.40 -2.89 2.24
N ASN A 109 2.29 -3.84 1.29
CA ASN A 109 1.76 -5.18 1.60
C ASN A 109 2.71 -5.98 2.50
N GLN A 110 4.02 -5.94 2.24
CA GLN A 110 5.00 -6.63 3.07
C GLN A 110 5.00 -6.06 4.49
N THR A 111 5.08 -4.74 4.63
CA THR A 111 4.99 -4.05 5.93
C THR A 111 3.72 -4.45 6.68
N PHE A 112 2.55 -4.42 6.02
CA PHE A 112 1.30 -4.87 6.63
C PHE A 112 1.35 -6.33 7.13
N GLY A 113 2.13 -7.20 6.48
CA GLY A 113 2.34 -8.59 6.91
C GLY A 113 3.10 -8.73 8.22
N HIS A 114 4.00 -7.81 8.50
CA HIS A 114 4.83 -7.84 9.71
C HIS A 114 4.19 -7.12 10.90
N ARG A 115 2.96 -6.61 10.77
CA ARG A 115 2.28 -5.85 11.84
C ARG A 115 2.20 -6.62 13.15
N GLU A 116 1.75 -7.88 13.10
CA GLU A 116 1.60 -8.70 14.30
C GLU A 116 2.95 -9.00 14.95
N GLU A 117 3.96 -9.34 14.14
CA GLU A 117 5.32 -9.59 14.60
C GLU A 117 5.93 -8.35 15.27
N ALA A 118 5.81 -7.18 14.65
CA ALA A 118 6.34 -5.92 15.17
C ALA A 118 5.71 -5.56 16.53
N ILE A 119 4.40 -5.76 16.66
CA ILE A 119 3.68 -5.49 17.92
C ILE A 119 4.05 -6.53 18.99
N LEU A 120 4.13 -7.82 18.66
CA LEU A 120 4.48 -8.87 19.62
C LEU A 120 5.93 -8.76 20.12
N GLN A 121 6.88 -8.44 19.24
CA GLN A 121 8.29 -8.31 19.60
C GLN A 121 8.57 -7.11 20.51
N ALA A 122 7.83 -6.00 20.34
CA ALA A 122 8.02 -4.81 21.16
C ALA A 122 7.75 -5.07 22.66
N GLY A 123 6.84 -5.99 23.00
CA GLY A 123 6.52 -6.33 24.39
C GLY A 123 7.40 -7.42 25.02
N MET A 124 8.42 -7.91 24.32
CA MET A 124 9.37 -8.93 24.79
C MET A 124 10.76 -8.38 25.13
N LEU A 125 11.02 -7.09 24.85
CA LEU A 125 12.28 -6.39 25.15
C LEU A 125 12.23 -5.72 26.53
#